data_AF-A0A960NPV6-F1
#
_entry.id   AF-A0A960NPV6-F1
#
_cell.length_a   1.000
_cell.length_b   1.000
_cell.length_c   1.000
_cell.angle_alpha   90.00
_cell.angle_beta   90.00
_cell.angle_gamma   90.00
#
_symmetry.space_group_name_H-M   'P 1'
#
loop_
_entity.id
_entity.type
_entity.pdbx_description
1 polymer ?
#
loop_
_entity_poly.entity_id
_entity_poly.type
_entity_poly.pdbx_seq_one_letter_code
_entity_poly.pdbx_strand_id
1 'polypeptide(L)' 'MHPHLPRQATPVPNLFLAGAHTRTEADVWSIEGAVESGRRAAQVVDHSGQSTQRLRKVDRSDCFAR' A
#
# COMPACT_ATOMS: atom_id res chain seq x y z
N MET A 1 3.51 -7.00 19.00
CA MET A 1 3.53 -5.77 18.16
C MET A 1 4.98 -5.41 17.89
N HIS A 2 5.39 -5.36 16.62
CA HIS A 2 6.73 -4.98 16.21
C HIS A 2 6.83 -3.43 16.08
N PRO A 3 7.45 -2.72 17.05
CA PRO A 3 7.43 -1.25 17.09
C PRO A 3 8.14 -0.61 15.90
N HIS A 4 9.11 -1.33 15.33
CA HIS A 4 9.90 -0.92 14.18
C HIS A 4 9.17 -1.05 12.84
N LEU A 5 8.04 -1.77 12.76
CA LEU A 5 7.29 -1.86 11.52
C LEU A 5 6.51 -0.55 11.29
N PRO A 6 6.67 0.11 10.15
CA PRO A 6 5.92 1.32 9.81
C PRO A 6 4.45 1.01 9.48
N ARG A 7 3.60 2.03 9.58
CA ARG A 7 2.22 2.01 9.08
C ARG A 7 2.19 2.40 7.60
N GLN A 8 1.08 2.12 6.91
CA GLN A 8 0.91 2.45 5.49
C GLN A 8 0.84 3.96 5.23
N ALA A 9 0.24 4.72 6.15
CA ALA A 9 0.24 6.18 6.11
C ALA A 9 1.54 6.75 6.65
N THR A 10 2.12 7.73 5.95
CA THR A 10 3.29 8.47 6.42
C THR A 10 2.95 9.96 6.65
N PRO A 11 3.76 10.69 7.43
CA PRO A 11 3.59 12.13 7.60
C PRO A 11 3.89 12.94 6.32
N VAL A 12 4.59 12.36 5.34
CA VAL A 12 4.95 13.04 4.10
C VAL A 12 3.76 12.96 3.14
N PRO A 13 3.26 14.10 2.63
CA PRO A 13 2.16 14.10 1.67
C PRO A 13 2.50 13.30 0.42
N ASN A 14 1.53 12.53 -0.06
CA ASN A 14 1.59 11.64 -1.22
C ASN A 14 2.62 10.50 -1.11
N LEU A 15 3.15 10.23 0.09
CA LEU A 15 4.04 9.11 0.35
C LEU A 15 3.33 8.06 1.22
N PHE A 16 3.22 6.86 0.68
CA PHE A 16 2.59 5.70 1.34
C PHE A 16 3.53 4.49 1.28
N LEU A 17 3.47 3.65 2.29
CA LEU A 17 4.31 2.45 2.39
C LEU A 17 3.48 1.19 2.22
N ALA A 18 3.98 0.24 1.43
CA ALA A 18 3.37 -1.06 1.24
C ALA A 18 4.44 -2.17 1.15
N GLY A 19 4.09 -3.35 1.65
CA GLY A 19 4.93 -4.54 1.64
C GLY A 19 4.87 -5.27 2.97
N ALA A 20 5.41 -6.49 2.99
CA ALA A 20 5.38 -7.37 4.16
C ALA A 20 6.19 -6.82 5.36
N HIS A 21 7.05 -5.82 5.11
CA HIS A 21 7.78 -5.07 6.13
C HIS A 21 6.94 -3.97 6.81
N THR A 22 5.68 -3.76 6.41
CA THR A 22 4.77 -2.84 7.10
C THR A 22 3.88 -3.59 8.09
N ARG A 23 3.18 -2.87 8.97
CA ARG A 23 2.25 -3.50 9.91
C ARG A 23 1.08 -4.17 9.17
N THR A 24 1.06 -5.50 9.21
CA THR A 24 0.01 -6.36 8.64
C THR A 24 -0.43 -7.41 9.65
N GLU A 25 -1.57 -8.05 9.40
CA GLU A 25 -2.11 -9.13 10.26
C GLU A 25 -1.38 -10.46 10.11
N ALA A 26 -0.71 -10.68 8.98
CA ALA A 26 0.02 -11.92 8.74
C ALA A 26 1.18 -12.14 9.74
N ASP A 27 1.66 -11.08 10.42
CA ASP A 27 2.76 -11.03 11.41
C ASP A 27 4.04 -11.80 11.04
N VAL A 28 4.17 -12.14 9.75
CA VAL A 28 5.32 -12.78 9.12
C VAL A 28 5.55 -12.11 7.77
N TRP A 29 6.80 -12.10 7.31
CA TRP A 29 7.15 -11.60 5.98
C TRP A 29 6.77 -12.63 4.92
N SER A 30 5.50 -12.60 4.50
CA SER A 30 4.97 -13.47 3.45
C SER A 30 4.42 -12.69 2.26
N ILE A 31 4.10 -13.43 1.20
CA ILE A 31 3.39 -12.92 0.03
C ILE A 31 2.02 -12.37 0.44
N GLU A 32 1.31 -13.08 1.30
CA GLU A 32 0.00 -12.68 1.83
C GLU A 32 0.10 -11.38 2.63
N GLY A 33 1.16 -11.22 3.45
CA GLY A 33 1.46 -9.97 4.13
C GLY A 33 1.69 -8.81 3.16
N ALA A 34 2.43 -9.04 2.07
CA ALA A 34 2.61 -8.02 1.03
C ALA A 34 1.30 -7.64 0.32
N VAL A 35 0.47 -8.62 -0.02
CA VAL A 35 -0.84 -8.40 -0.67
C VAL A 35 -1.79 -7.64 0.24
N GLU A 36 -1.89 -8.05 1.50
CA GLU A 36 -2.74 -7.37 2.49
C GLU A 36 -2.25 -5.94 2.75
N SER A 37 -0.94 -5.74 2.88
CA SER A 37 -0.38 -4.40 2.99
C SER A 37 -0.73 -3.53 1.79
N GLY A 38 -0.68 -4.08 0.57
CA GLY A 38 -1.02 -3.33 -0.65
C GLY A 38 -2.47 -2.85 -0.65
N ARG A 39 -3.39 -3.73 -0.24
CA ARG A 39 -4.82 -3.39 -0.08
C ARG A 39 -5.01 -2.25 0.93
N ARG A 40 -4.34 -2.31 2.09
CA ARG A 40 -4.39 -1.26 3.11
C ARG A 40 -3.84 0.07 2.60
N ALA A 41 -2.70 0.04 1.90
CA ALA A 41 -2.11 1.25 1.34
C ALA A 41 -3.04 1.91 0.31
N ALA A 42 -3.69 1.12 -0.56
CA ALA A 42 -4.66 1.62 -1.51
C ALA A 42 -5.87 2.29 -0.83
N GLN A 43 -6.41 1.70 0.24
CA GLN A 43 -7.49 2.32 1.03
C GLN A 43 -7.06 3.66 1.63
N VAL A 44 -5.84 3.75 2.15
CA VAL A 44 -5.31 5.02 2.69
C VAL A 44 -5.19 6.07 1.57
N VAL A 45 -4.70 5.69 0.40
CA VAL A 45 -4.62 6.60 -0.77
C VAL A 45 -6.01 7.13 -1.13
N ASP A 46 -6.99 6.24 -1.29
CA ASP A 46 -8.36 6.60 -1.67
C ASP A 46 -9.04 7.54 -0.64
N HIS A 47 -8.79 7.32 0.65
CA HIS A 47 -9.36 8.14 1.73
C HIS A 47 -8.57 9.42 2.04
N SER A 48 -7.30 9.50 1.65
CA SER A 48 -6.43 10.64 2.00
C SER A 48 -6.83 11.95 1.31
N GLY A 49 -7.66 11.90 0.26
CA GLY A 49 -8.12 13.07 -0.49
C GLY A 49 -6.99 13.87 -1.13
N GLN A 50 -5.78 13.32 -1.19
CA GLN A 50 -4.63 14.01 -1.73
C GLN A 50 -4.70 14.03 -3.26
N SER A 51 -4.18 15.10 -3.86
CA SER A 51 -4.28 15.36 -5.29
C SER A 51 -3.45 14.35 -6.10
N THR A 52 -4.01 13.17 -6.30
CA THR A 52 -3.50 12.12 -7.20
C THR A 52 -3.80 12.47 -8.66
N GLN A 53 -3.77 13.77 -9.00
CA GLN A 53 -4.28 14.36 -10.25
C GLN A 53 -3.59 13.84 -11.52
N ARG A 54 -2.47 13.12 -11.36
CA ARG A 54 -1.67 12.51 -12.42
C ARG A 54 -1.58 10.99 -12.35
N LEU A 55 -2.17 10.35 -11.33
CA LEU A 55 -2.18 8.90 -11.19
C LEU A 55 -3.32 8.35 -12.04
N ARG A 56 -2.99 7.56 -13.06
CA ARG A 56 -3.99 6.76 -13.78
C ARG A 56 -4.23 5.47 -13.00
N LYS A 57 -5.50 5.06 -12.89
CA LYS A 57 -5.81 3.71 -12.43
C LYS A 57 -5.31 2.73 -13.50
N VAL A 58 -4.36 1.87 -13.13
CA VAL A 58 -3.90 0.79 -14.01
C VAL A 58 -5.00 -0.25 -14.05
N ASP A 59 -5.50 -0.56 -15.24
CA ASP A 59 -6.47 -1.63 -15.42
C ASP A 59 -5.74 -2.99 -15.39
N ARG A 60 -6.41 -4.06 -14.97
CA ARG A 60 -5.78 -5.40 -15.00
C ARG A 60 -5.35 -5.79 -16.41
N SER A 61 -6.05 -5.32 -17.44
CA SER A 61 -5.67 -5.53 -18.84
C SER A 61 -4.30 -4.93 -19.19
N ASP A 62 -3.88 -3.84 -18.54
CA ASP A 62 -2.56 -3.23 -18.74
C ASP A 62 -1.42 -4.16 -18.28
N CYS A 63 -1.66 -5.03 -17.29
CA CYS A 63 -0.64 -5.90 -16.71
C CYS A 63 -0.41 -7.19 -17.53
N PHE A 64 -1.41 -7.65 -18.27
CA PHE A 64 -1.32 -8.87 -19.11
C PHE A 64 -1.01 -8.57 -20.58
N ALA A 65 -0.93 -7.29 -20.97
CA ALA A 65 -0.60 -6.86 -22.34
C ALA A 65 0.92 -6.83 -22.64
N ARG A 66 1.71 -7.67 -21.95
CA ARG A 66 3.17 -7.80 -22.15
C ARG A 66 3.54 -9.22 -22.51
#